data_AF-A0AAE1P1S4-F1
#
_entry.id   AF-A0AAE1P1S4-F1
#
_cell.length_a   1.000
_cell.length_b   1.000
_cell.length_c   1.000
_cell.angle_alpha   90.00
_cell.angle_beta   90.00
_cell.angle_gamma   90.00
#
_symmetry.space_group_name_H-M   'P 1'
#
loop_
_entity.id
_entity.type
_entity.pdbx_description
1 polymer ?
#
loop_
_entity_poly.entity_id
_entity_poly.type
_entity_poly.pdbx_seq_one_letter_code
_entity_poly.pdbx_strand_id
1 'polypeptide(L)'
;MAGFALLPFMWAVNFVWFLHEAFKAPPYPEQKQIRTYVIVSGVGASLWLIGVIVWVCVFQECRSEWGATADYLSFVIPKGVP
;
A
#
# COMPACT_ATOMS: atom_id res chain seq x y z
N MET A 1 -15.37 8.76 -4.94
CA MET A 1 -13.96 8.33 -5.08
C MET A 1 -13.28 8.45 -3.72
N ALA A 2 -13.41 7.44 -2.84
CA ALA A 2 -12.90 7.53 -1.46
C ALA A 2 -11.47 6.97 -1.28
N GLY A 3 -10.81 6.54 -2.36
CA GLY A 3 -9.52 5.85 -2.30
C GLY A 3 -8.27 6.72 -2.47
N PHE A 4 -8.35 7.98 -2.91
CA PHE A 4 -7.14 8.75 -3.25
C PHE A 4 -6.31 9.25 -2.05
N ALA A 5 -6.78 9.03 -0.82
CA ALA A 5 -6.05 9.41 0.37
C ALA A 5 -5.19 8.22 0.85
N LEU A 6 -3.93 8.10 0.40
CA LEU A 6 -2.77 7.54 1.14
C LEU A 6 -2.97 6.27 2.03
N LEU A 7 -3.98 5.44 1.76
CA LEU A 7 -4.44 4.36 2.64
C LEU A 7 -4.34 3.02 1.92
N PRO A 8 -3.13 2.47 1.73
CA PRO A 8 -2.95 1.18 1.04
C PRO A 8 -3.72 0.03 1.69
N PHE A 9 -3.88 0.09 3.02
CA PHE A 9 -4.69 -0.87 3.75
C PHE A 9 -6.16 -0.84 3.34
N MET A 10 -6.72 0.36 3.08
CA MET A 10 -8.11 0.50 2.62
C MET A 10 -8.31 -0.10 1.22
N TRP A 11 -7.32 0.04 0.34
CA TRP A 11 -7.36 -0.55 -1.01
C TRP A 11 -7.28 -2.07 -0.95
N ALA A 12 -6.46 -2.62 -0.05
CA ALA A 12 -6.39 -4.06 0.19
C ALA A 12 -7.71 -4.61 0.76
N VAL A 13 -8.31 -3.95 1.74
CA VAL A 13 -9.62 -4.35 2.28
C VAL A 13 -10.70 -4.29 1.20
N ASN A 14 -10.73 -3.24 0.38
CA ASN A 14 -11.65 -3.12 -0.74
C ASN A 14 -11.47 -4.28 -1.73
N PHE A 15 -10.23 -4.60 -2.10
CA PHE A 15 -9.92 -5.73 -2.98
C PHE A 15 -10.45 -7.05 -2.41
N VAL A 16 -10.18 -7.37 -1.13
CA VAL A 16 -10.59 -8.64 -0.50
C VAL A 16 -12.10 -8.73 -0.33
N TRP A 17 -12.76 -7.66 0.10
CA TRP A 17 -14.20 -7.64 0.34
C TRP A 17 -14.98 -7.82 -0.96
N PHE A 18 -14.64 -7.04 -1.98
CA PHE A 18 -15.33 -7.07 -3.27
C PHE A 18 -14.84 -8.20 -4.18
N LEU A 19 -13.81 -8.97 -3.80
CA LEU A 19 -13.36 -10.14 -4.56
C LEU A 19 -14.47 -11.18 -4.71
N HIS A 20 -15.24 -11.40 -3.64
CA HIS A 20 -16.35 -12.32 -3.67
C HIS A 20 -17.44 -11.82 -4.63
N GLU A 21 -17.77 -10.53 -4.55
CA GLU A 21 -18.84 -9.91 -5.32
C GLU A 21 -18.48 -9.76 -6.81
N ALA A 22 -17.19 -9.59 -7.12
CA ALA A 22 -16.67 -9.49 -8.47
C ALA A 22 -16.52 -10.84 -9.19
N PHE A 23 -16.27 -11.93 -8.45
CA PHE A 23 -15.90 -13.23 -9.06
C PHE A 23 -16.80 -14.42 -8.67
N LYS A 24 -17.46 -14.40 -7.51
CA LYS A 24 -18.29 -15.52 -7.02
C LYS A 24 -19.80 -15.24 -7.09
N ALA A 25 -20.22 -13.98 -7.14
CA ALA A 25 -21.64 -13.64 -7.23
C ALA A 25 -22.23 -13.98 -8.63
N PRO A 26 -23.53 -14.30 -8.71
CA PRO A 26 -24.24 -14.48 -9.98
C PRO A 26 -24.07 -13.27 -10.90
N PRO A 27 -24.09 -13.43 -12.23
CA PRO A 27 -23.91 -12.30 -13.15
C PRO A 27 -25.03 -11.26 -13.03
N TYR A 28 -24.66 -10.02 -12.74
CA TYR A 28 -25.54 -8.84 -12.72
C TYR A 28 -24.91 -7.68 -13.51
N PRO A 29 -25.70 -6.76 -14.09
CA PRO A 29 -25.22 -5.77 -15.05
C PRO A 29 -24.05 -4.88 -14.54
N GLU A 30 -23.99 -4.60 -13.24
CA GLU A 30 -22.95 -3.75 -12.63
C GLU A 30 -21.65 -4.50 -12.28
N GLN A 31 -21.65 -5.85 -12.34
CA GLN A 31 -20.53 -6.70 -11.97
C GLN A 31 -19.26 -6.37 -12.77
N LYS A 32 -19.41 -5.98 -14.05
CA LYS A 32 -18.28 -5.62 -14.93
C LYS A 32 -17.58 -4.33 -14.47
N GLN A 33 -18.33 -3.34 -14.00
CA GLN A 33 -17.74 -2.13 -13.42
C GLN A 33 -17.04 -2.46 -12.10
N ILE A 34 -17.70 -3.20 -11.20
CA ILE A 34 -17.14 -3.58 -9.90
C ILE A 34 -15.84 -4.37 -10.07
N ARG A 35 -15.80 -5.35 -10.99
CA ARG A 35 -14.59 -6.12 -11.28
C ARG A 35 -13.43 -5.24 -11.73
N THR A 36 -13.69 -4.21 -12.53
CA THR A 36 -12.66 -3.26 -12.96
C THR A 36 -12.14 -2.44 -11.77
N TYR A 37 -13.02 -1.96 -10.90
CA TYR A 37 -12.64 -1.24 -9.69
C TYR A 37 -11.85 -2.10 -8.71
N VAL A 38 -12.20 -3.38 -8.55
CA VAL A 38 -11.47 -4.33 -7.71
C VAL A 38 -10.05 -4.53 -8.25
N ILE A 39 -9.90 -4.74 -9.57
CA ILE A 39 -8.57 -4.91 -10.18
C ILE A 39 -7.72 -3.64 -9.99
N VAL A 40 -8.27 -2.45 -10.24
CA VAL A 40 -7.57 -1.18 -10.02
C VAL A 40 -7.17 -1.02 -8.54
N SER A 41 -8.05 -1.41 -7.61
CA SER A 41 -7.77 -1.36 -6.18
C SER A 41 -6.63 -2.32 -5.78
N GLY A 42 -6.60 -3.53 -6.34
CA GLY A 42 -5.53 -4.50 -6.11
C GLY A 42 -4.17 -4.03 -6.66
N VAL A 43 -4.17 -3.44 -7.86
CA VAL A 43 -2.95 -2.87 -8.46
C VAL A 43 -2.44 -1.68 -7.64
N GLY A 44 -3.32 -0.75 -7.26
CA GLY A 44 -2.93 0.41 -6.44
C GLY A 44 -2.41 0.02 -5.06
N ALA A 45 -3.02 -0.99 -4.41
CA ALA A 45 -2.52 -1.53 -3.14
C ALA A 45 -1.12 -2.14 -3.30
N SER A 46 -0.88 -2.89 -4.38
CA SER A 46 0.41 -3.53 -4.66
C SER A 46 1.50 -2.51 -4.96
N LEU A 47 1.20 -1.49 -5.77
CA LEU A 47 2.14 -0.41 -6.07
C LEU A 47 2.53 0.35 -4.80
N TRP A 48 1.57 0.64 -3.93
CA TRP A 48 1.84 1.26 -2.65
C TRP A 48 2.71 0.38 -1.74
N LEU A 49 2.41 -0.91 -1.66
CA LEU A 49 3.19 -1.85 -0.87
C LEU A 49 4.64 -1.89 -1.35
N ILE A 50 4.87 -1.95 -2.66
CA ILE A 50 6.21 -1.90 -3.26
C ILE A 50 6.89 -0.56 -2.90
N GLY A 51 6.19 0.57 -3.04
CA GLY A 51 6.73 1.88 -2.70
C GLY A 51 7.18 1.98 -1.24
N VAL A 52 6.38 1.46 -0.30
CA VAL A 52 6.73 1.42 1.13
C VAL A 52 7.90 0.48 1.39
N ILE A 53 7.95 -0.70 0.76
CA ILE A 53 9.07 -1.64 0.91
C ILE A 53 10.36 -1.00 0.40
N VAL A 54 10.34 -0.42 -0.80
CA VAL A 54 11.50 0.26 -1.39
C VAL A 54 11.95 1.40 -0.48
N TRP A 55 11.02 2.23 0.00
CA TRP A 55 11.35 3.31 0.93
C TRP A 55 11.98 2.79 2.23
N VAL A 56 11.45 1.71 2.81
CA VAL A 56 12.02 1.09 4.02
C VAL A 56 13.41 0.53 3.75
N CYS A 57 13.63 -0.19 2.64
CA CYS A 57 14.95 -0.71 2.28
C CYS A 57 15.97 0.41 2.10
N VAL A 58 15.65 1.43 1.31
CA VAL A 58 16.53 2.60 1.09
C VAL A 58 16.79 3.33 2.40
N PHE A 59 15.76 3.54 3.22
CA PHE A 59 15.94 4.18 4.51
C PHE A 59 16.85 3.35 5.41
N GLN A 60 16.68 2.03 5.51
CA GLN A 60 17.52 1.19 6.36
C GLN A 60 18.98 1.10 5.86
N GLU A 61 19.22 1.02 4.56
CA GLU A 61 20.58 0.92 3.97
C GLU A 61 21.32 2.26 3.99
N CYS A 62 20.64 3.35 3.65
CA CYS A 62 21.27 4.67 3.55
C CYS A 62 21.16 5.51 4.83
N ARG A 63 20.41 5.07 5.86
CA ARG A 63 20.27 5.79 7.15
C ARG A 63 21.62 6.20 7.72
N SER A 64 22.58 5.27 7.75
CA SER A 64 23.90 5.51 8.34
C SER A 64 24.70 6.58 7.60
N GLU A 65 24.45 6.74 6.30
CA GLU A 65 25.14 7.75 5.47
C GLU A 65 24.46 9.13 5.53
N TRP A 66 23.17 9.17 5.86
CA TRP A 66 22.36 10.40 5.84
C TRP A 66 22.53 11.28 7.09
N GLY A 67 23.23 10.79 8.11
CA GLY A 67 23.60 11.53 9.32
C GLY A 67 22.41 12.23 9.98
N ALA A 68 22.51 13.54 10.21
CA ALA A 68 21.47 14.33 10.89
C ALA A 68 20.09 14.24 10.22
N THR A 69 20.02 14.12 8.88
CA THR A 69 18.75 14.02 8.15
C THR A 69 18.01 12.72 8.49
N ALA A 70 18.75 11.62 8.62
CA ALA A 70 18.18 10.36 9.07
C ALA A 70 17.68 10.47 10.51
N ASP A 71 18.42 11.11 11.41
CA ASP A 71 17.97 11.29 12.81
C ASP A 71 16.68 12.12 12.92
N TYR A 72 16.53 13.17 12.11
CA TYR A 72 15.27 13.94 12.07
C TYR A 72 14.08 13.14 11.50
N LEU A 73 14.31 12.26 10.51
CA LEU A 73 13.27 11.38 9.96
C LEU A 73 12.96 10.19 10.88
N SER A 74 13.84 9.88 11.83
CA SER A 74 13.76 8.69 12.67
C SER A 74 12.83 8.91 13.84
N PHE A 75 11.67 8.27 13.80
CA PHE A 75 10.80 8.22 14.97
C PHE A 75 11.37 7.33 16.09
N VAL A 76 12.08 6.27 15.73
CA VAL A 76 12.76 5.35 16.67
C VAL A 76 14.23 5.29 16.32
N ILE A 77 15.08 5.76 17.23
CA ILE A 77 16.55 5.70 17.08
C ILE A 77 17.04 4.43 17.79
N PRO A 78 17.63 3.47 17.06
CA PRO A 78 18.19 2.27 17.69
C PRO A 78 19.39 2.65 18.56
N LYS A 79 19.35 2.35 19.86
CA LYS A 79 20.38 2.77 20.82
C LYS A 79 21.71 1.99 20.71
N GLY A 80 21.80 0.98 19.84
CA GLY A 80 22.90 0.01 19.81
C GLY A 80 23.71 -0.03 18.52
N VAL A 81 23.32 0.71 17.48
CA VAL A 81 24.04 0.76 16.20
C VAL A 81 24.26 2.24 15.87
N PRO A 82 25.52 2.69 15.71
CA PRO A 82 25.85 4.06 15.33
C PRO A 82 25.40 4.38 13.90
#